data_AF-X1M7R1-F1
#
_entry.id   AF-X1M7R1-F1
#
_cell.length_a   1.000
_cell.length_b   1.000
_cell.length_c   1.000
_cell.angle_alpha   90.00
_cell.angle_beta   90.00
_cell.angle_gamma   90.00
#
_symmetry.space_group_name_H-M   'P 1'
#
loop_
_entity.id
_entity.type
_entity.pdbx_description
1 polymer ?
#
loop_
_entity_poly.entity_id
_entity_poly.type
_entity_poly.pdbx_seq_one_letter_code
_entity_poly.pdbx_strand_id
1 'polypeptide(L)' 'YFTLPFDLGIIEARQKFIGKDDPTQGKIEECGKVFIGEPYEVDCEASAALGLKTEHLNLIKEAKVAFEA' A
#
# COMPACT_ATOMS: atom_id res chain seq x y z
N TYR A 1 -18.06 -21.91 2.18
CA TYR A 1 -16.69 -22.00 2.72
C TYR A 1 -15.78 -21.33 1.70
N PHE A 2 -15.12 -20.24 2.06
CA PHE A 2 -14.20 -19.51 1.18
C PHE A 2 -12.85 -19.47 1.89
N THR A 3 -11.84 -20.08 1.30
CA THR A 3 -10.46 -20.07 1.80
C THR A 3 -9.73 -18.94 1.11
N LEU A 4 -9.32 -17.94 1.89
CA LEU A 4 -8.34 -16.96 1.44
C LEU A 4 -6.96 -17.62 1.45
N PRO A 5 -6.13 -17.38 0.42
CA PRO A 5 -4.72 -17.77 0.48
C PRO A 5 -4.03 -17.04 1.63
N PHE A 6 -3.05 -17.70 2.25
CA PHE A 6 -2.32 -17.15 3.41
C PHE A 6 -1.47 -15.92 3.07
N ASP A 7 -1.21 -15.70 1.78
CA ASP A 7 -0.34 -14.63 1.26
C ASP A 7 -1.13 -13.58 0.46
N LEU A 8 -2.35 -13.23 0.88
CA LEU A 8 -3.15 -12.20 0.19
C LEU A 8 -3.12 -10.85 0.93
N GLY A 9 -2.73 -9.79 0.21
CA GLY A 9 -2.88 -8.40 0.63
C GLY A 9 -4.24 -7.83 0.19
N ILE A 10 -4.91 -7.11 1.09
CA ILE A 10 -6.16 -6.39 0.79
C ILE A 10 -6.11 -5.00 1.45
N ILE A 11 -6.33 -3.95 0.66
CA ILE A 11 -6.53 -2.59 1.15
C ILE A 11 -7.87 -2.07 0.65
N GLU A 12 -8.80 -1.79 1.57
CA GLU A 12 -10.05 -1.07 1.28
C GLU A 12 -9.86 0.43 1.58
N ALA A 13 -9.41 1.18 0.58
CA ALA A 13 -9.17 2.61 0.69
C ALA A 13 -10.44 3.41 0.39
N ARG A 14 -11.35 3.50 1.37
CA ARG A 14 -12.54 4.36 1.26
C ARG A 14 -12.16 5.84 1.27
N GLN A 15 -11.29 6.23 2.18
CA GLN A 15 -10.86 7.61 2.41
C GLN A 15 -9.35 7.69 2.50
N LYS A 16 -8.78 8.84 2.11
CA LYS A 16 -7.39 9.21 2.37
C LYS A 16 -7.33 10.49 3.19
N PHE A 17 -6.34 10.59 4.07
CA PHE A 17 -6.07 11.78 4.86
C PHE A 17 -4.83 12.49 4.29
N ILE A 18 -4.99 13.76 3.94
CA ILE A 18 -3.91 14.59 3.40
C ILE A 18 -3.55 15.63 4.46
N GLY A 19 -2.48 15.34 5.22
CA GLY A 19 -1.84 16.26 6.15
C GLY A 19 -0.63 16.95 5.52
N LYS A 20 -0.23 18.09 6.10
CA LYS A 20 1.04 18.76 5.76
C LYS A 20 2.08 18.46 6.83
N ASP A 21 2.20 19.36 7.81
CA ASP A 21 3.26 19.33 8.82
C ASP A 21 2.77 18.83 10.19
N ASP A 22 1.53 19.16 10.57
CA ASP A 22 0.89 18.66 11.78
C ASP A 22 0.12 17.36 11.46
N PRO A 23 0.49 16.20 12.03
CA PRO A 23 -0.16 14.93 11.75
C PRO A 23 -1.62 14.87 12.24
N THR A 24 -2.05 15.83 13.07
CA THR A 24 -3.43 15.94 13.57
C THR A 24 -4.32 16.82 12.69
N GLN A 25 -3.74 17.57 11.74
CA GLN A 25 -4.46 18.51 10.87
C GLN A 25 -4.35 18.09 9.41
N GLY A 26 -5.48 18.09 8.70
CA GLY A 26 -5.51 17.69 7.30
C GLY A 26 -6.90 17.61 6.73
N LYS A 27 -6.97 17.24 5.45
CA LYS A 27 -8.23 17.07 4.71
C LYS A 27 -8.48 15.59 4.45
N ILE A 28 -9.72 15.16 4.69
CA ILE A 28 -10.19 13.86 4.25
C ILE A 28 -10.71 13.98 2.82
N GLU A 29 -10.31 13.06 1.96
CA GLU A 29 -10.84 12.92 0.60
C GLU A 29 -11.32 11.48 0.37
N GLU A 30 -12.46 11.33 -0.31
CA GLU A 30 -12.95 10.04 -0.76
C GLU A 30 -12.03 9.48 -1.86
N CYS A 31 -11.62 8.23 -1.70
CA CYS A 31 -10.79 7.51 -2.66
C CYS A 31 -11.59 6.41 -3.36
N GLY A 32 -12.38 5.64 -2.60
CA GLY A 32 -13.29 4.61 -3.12
C GLY A 32 -12.59 3.49 -3.89
N LYS A 33 -11.37 3.10 -3.48
CA LYS A 33 -10.55 2.09 -4.15
C LYS A 33 -10.37 0.84 -3.29
N VAL A 34 -10.27 -0.30 -3.95
CA VAL A 34 -9.94 -1.59 -3.34
C VAL A 34 -8.75 -2.17 -4.07
N PHE A 35 -7.69 -2.50 -3.34
CA PHE A 35 -6.48 -3.15 -3.86
C PHE A 35 -6.43 -4.57 -3.33
N ILE A 36 -6.21 -5.55 -4.22
CA ILE A 36 -6.18 -6.98 -3.89
C ILE A 36 -5.08 -7.63 -4.73
N GLY A 37 -4.21 -8.40 -4.08
CA GLY A 37 -3.09 -9.06 -4.75
C GLY A 37 -2.06 -9.57 -3.74
N GLU A 38 -0.83 -9.78 -4.19
CA GLU A 38 0.28 -10.07 -3.30
C GLU A 38 0.54 -8.87 -2.36
N PRO A 39 0.84 -9.08 -1.06
CA PRO A 39 1.01 -8.01 -0.08
C PRO A 39 1.97 -6.90 -0.55
N TYR A 40 3.10 -7.29 -1.14
CA TYR A 40 4.08 -6.34 -1.66
C TYR A 40 3.53 -5.50 -2.82
N GLU A 41 2.80 -6.11 -3.75
CA GLU A 41 2.26 -5.42 -4.92
C GLU A 41 1.15 -4.45 -4.51
N VAL A 42 0.29 -4.88 -3.59
CA VAL A 42 -0.79 -4.06 -3.01
C VAL A 42 -0.23 -2.81 -2.35
N ASP A 43 0.83 -2.92 -1.55
CA ASP A 43 1.47 -1.77 -0.92
C ASP A 43 2.13 -0.83 -1.95
N CYS A 44 2.73 -1.38 -3.01
CA CYS A 44 3.27 -0.60 -4.11
C CYS A 44 2.18 0.19 -4.85
N GLU A 45 1.06 -0.46 -5.20
CA GLU A 45 -0.06 0.18 -5.89
C GLU A 45 -0.74 1.24 -5.04
N ALA A 46 -0.96 0.97 -3.76
CA ALA A 46 -1.54 1.94 -2.83
C ALA A 46 -0.62 3.16 -2.64
N SER A 47 0.69 2.93 -2.49
CA SER A 47 1.68 4.02 -2.40
C SER A 47 1.70 4.89 -3.66
N ALA A 48 1.72 4.25 -4.83
CA ALA A 48 1.72 4.94 -6.13
C ALA A 48 0.42 5.74 -6.33
N ALA A 49 -0.74 5.20 -5.93
CA ALA A 49 -2.03 5.87 -6.00
C ALA A 49 -2.10 7.13 -5.12
N LEU A 50 -1.28 7.20 -4.06
CA LEU A 50 -1.15 8.37 -3.19
C LEU A 50 0.02 9.29 -3.58
N GLY A 51 0.82 8.92 -4.58
CA GLY A 51 2.02 9.66 -4.99
C GLY A 51 3.12 9.65 -3.92
N LEU A 52 3.11 8.68 -3.02
CA LEU A 52 4.07 8.57 -1.94
C LEU A 52 5.32 7.84 -2.42
N LYS A 53 6.49 8.38 -2.05
CA LYS A 53 7.76 7.67 -2.21
C LYS A 53 7.99 6.82 -0.97
N THR A 54 8.02 5.50 -1.17
CA THR A 54 8.03 4.53 -0.06
C THR A 54 9.34 3.76 -0.04
N GLU A 55 10.36 4.31 0.63
CA GLU A 55 11.73 3.74 0.61
C GLU A 55 11.82 2.31 1.12
N HIS A 56 10.98 1.91 2.09
CA HIS A 56 10.97 0.54 2.59
C HIS A 56 10.52 -0.47 1.53
N LEU A 57 9.64 -0.09 0.59
CA LEU A 57 9.23 -0.97 -0.52
C LEU A 57 10.39 -1.16 -1.52
N ASN A 58 11.31 -0.19 -1.63
CA ASN A 58 12.54 -0.37 -2.40
C ASN A 58 13.46 -1.38 -1.71
N LEU A 59 13.65 -1.28 -0.39
CA LEU A 59 14.45 -2.24 0.37
C LEU A 59 13.91 -3.67 0.26
N ILE A 60 12.57 -3.84 0.32
CA ILE A 60 11.94 -5.15 0.12
C ILE A 60 12.19 -5.68 -1.30
N LYS A 61 12.12 -4.81 -2.32
CA LYS A 61 12.42 -5.17 -3.71
C LYS A 61 13.85 -5.67 -3.87
N GLU A 62 14.81 -4.93 -3.33
CA GLU A 62 16.23 -5.25 -3.39
C GLU A 62 16.51 -6.59 -2.71
N ALA A 63 15.93 -6.82 -1.54
CA ALA A 63 16.02 -8.09 -0.84
C ALA A 63 15.45 -9.24 -1.69
N LYS A 64 14.24 -9.10 -2.27
CA LYS A 64 13.63 -10.11 -3.14
C LYS A 64 14.56 -10.52 -4.29
N VAL A 65 15.14 -9.54 -4.99
CA VAL A 65 16.09 -9.79 -6.09
C VAL A 65 17.32 -10.57 -5.61
N ALA A 66 17.84 -10.29 -4.41
CA ALA A 66 18.99 -10.99 -3.85
C ALA A 66 18.68 -12.43 -3.40
N PHE A 67 17.41 -12.74 -3.06
CA PHE A 67 16.98 -14.07 -2.65
C PHE A 67 16.52 -14.97 -3.81
N GLU A 68 16.20 -14.41 -4.96
CA GLU A 68 15.78 -15.13 -6.18
C GLU A 68 16.95 -15.45 -7.14
N ALA A 69 18.17 -14.99 -6.84
CA ALA A 69 19.41 -15.20 -7.61
C ALA A 69 20.22 -16.41 -7.11
#